data_AF-A0A653CHM4-F1
#
_entry.id   AF-A0A653CHM4-F1
#
_cell.length_a   1.000
_cell.length_b   1.000
_cell.length_c   1.000
_cell.angle_alpha   90.00
_cell.angle_beta   90.00
_cell.angle_gamma   90.00
#
_symmetry.space_group_name_H-M   'P 1'
#
loop_
_entity.id
_entity.type
_entity.pdbx_description
1 polymer ?
#
loop_
_entity_poly.entity_id
_entity_poly.type
_entity_poly.pdbx_seq_one_letter_code
_entity_poly.pdbx_strand_id
1 'polypeptide(L)'
;MTAALVDLFALLKSYELKIQQCDFTKSDHSYHDIKQSLHNIWAKIYSLEKSEDQMDLTRRIVGCLTDLDRKTQENEKKKYQNYYCDLTRNTLVGRL
;
A
#
# COMPACT_ATOMS: atom_id res chain seq x y z
N MET A 1 -11.99 14.69 20.31
CA MET A 1 -10.83 14.02 19.68
C MET A 1 -9.67 14.01 20.66
N THR A 2 -9.16 12.82 21.04
CA THR A 2 -7.98 12.68 21.91
C THR A 2 -6.68 12.85 21.12
N ALA A 3 -5.58 13.25 21.76
CA ALA A 3 -4.28 13.42 21.09
C ALA A 3 -3.84 12.15 20.33
N ALA A 4 -4.10 10.97 20.91
CA ALA A 4 -3.79 9.68 20.28
C ALA A 4 -4.56 9.44 18.96
N LEU A 5 -5.80 9.91 18.84
CA LEU A 5 -6.56 9.80 17.60
C LEU A 5 -5.98 10.73 16.52
N VAL A 6 -5.58 11.94 16.88
CA VAL A 6 -4.94 12.90 15.96
C VAL A 6 -3.65 12.31 15.38
N ASP A 7 -2.82 11.69 16.22
CA ASP A 7 -1.57 11.06 15.80
C ASP A 7 -1.82 9.88 14.84
N LEU A 8 -2.84 9.06 15.11
CA LEU A 8 -3.24 7.95 14.23
C LEU A 8 -3.74 8.45 12.88
N PHE A 9 -4.52 9.53 12.86
CA PHE A 9 -4.99 10.17 11.62
C PHE A 9 -3.82 10.71 10.78
N ALA A 10 -2.87 11.40 11.40
CA ALA A 10 -1.69 11.92 10.72
C ALA A 10 -0.82 10.79 10.15
N LEU A 11 -0.63 9.72 10.95
CA LEU A 11 0.10 8.54 10.52
C LEU A 11 -0.58 7.84 9.34
N LEU A 12 -1.90 7.69 9.37
CA LEU A 12 -2.65 7.09 8.26
C LEU A 12 -2.47 7.86 6.96
N LYS A 13 -2.59 9.20 7.04
CA LYS A 13 -2.41 10.09 5.89
C LYS A 13 -1.01 9.96 5.28
N SER A 14 0.01 9.75 6.12
CA SER A 14 1.37 9.50 5.63
C SER A 14 1.48 8.18 4.86
N TYR A 15 0.77 7.13 5.30
CA TYR A 15 0.73 5.85 4.59
C TYR A 15 -0.06 5.93 3.29
N GLU A 16 -1.20 6.64 3.28
CA GLU A 16 -1.97 6.92 2.05
C GLU A 16 -1.07 7.56 0.98
N LEU A 17 -0.29 8.58 1.35
CA LEU A 17 0.65 9.23 0.42
C LEU A 17 1.74 8.28 -0.08
N LYS A 18 2.35 7.50 0.83
CA LYS A 18 3.36 6.50 0.47
C LYS A 18 2.82 5.46 -0.51
N ILE A 19 1.58 4.98 -0.31
CA ILE A 19 0.93 4.01 -1.19
C ILE A 19 0.69 4.60 -2.58
N GLN A 20 0.26 5.86 -2.67
CA GLN A 20 0.04 6.50 -3.97
C GLN A 20 1.33 6.62 -4.80
N GLN A 21 2.44 6.89 -4.12
CA GLN A 21 3.74 7.17 -4.72
C GLN A 21 4.62 5.91 -4.89
N CYS A 22 4.21 4.75 -4.37
CA CYS A 22 5.07 3.57 -4.41
C CYS A 22 5.11 2.88 -5.77
N ASP A 23 6.28 2.31 -6.05
CA ASP A 23 6.59 1.41 -7.16
C ASP A 23 6.80 -0.05 -6.68
N PHE A 24 6.46 -0.32 -5.42
CA PHE A 24 6.65 -1.64 -4.79
C PHE A 24 5.81 -2.72 -5.49
N THR A 25 6.31 -3.94 -5.38
CA THR A 25 5.71 -5.22 -5.73
C THR A 25 5.49 -6.04 -4.46
N LYS A 26 4.76 -7.16 -4.53
CA LYS A 26 4.49 -7.98 -3.34
C LYS A 26 5.73 -8.67 -2.79
N SER A 27 6.81 -8.78 -3.56
CA SER A 27 8.10 -9.31 -3.09
C SER A 27 8.92 -8.30 -2.29
N ASP A 28 8.56 -7.02 -2.32
CA ASP A 28 9.34 -5.99 -1.66
C ASP A 28 9.06 -5.94 -0.17
N HIS A 29 10.12 -5.86 0.65
CA HIS A 29 10.00 -5.70 2.10
C HIS A 29 9.12 -4.51 2.48
N SER A 30 9.22 -3.40 1.74
CA SER A 30 8.42 -2.19 1.93
C SER A 30 6.91 -2.43 1.83
N TYR A 31 6.45 -3.36 0.98
CA TYR A 31 5.04 -3.74 0.92
C TYR A 31 4.59 -4.40 2.23
N HIS A 32 5.39 -5.35 2.72
CA HIS A 32 5.10 -6.06 3.96
C HIS A 32 5.17 -5.15 5.18
N ASP A 33 6.13 -4.23 5.24
CA ASP A 33 6.28 -3.27 6.34
C ASP A 33 5.08 -2.32 6.44
N ILE A 34 4.61 -1.79 5.30
CA ILE A 34 3.41 -0.92 5.28
C ILE A 34 2.18 -1.72 5.67
N LYS A 35 2.01 -2.93 5.12
CA LYS A 35 0.87 -3.80 5.45
C LYS A 35 0.84 -4.14 6.94
N GLN A 36 1.97 -4.53 7.52
CA GLN A 36 2.08 -4.82 8.94
C GLN A 36 1.81 -3.58 9.79
N SER A 37 2.31 -2.41 9.37
CA SER A 37 2.07 -1.15 10.07
C SER A 37 0.59 -0.77 10.08
N LEU A 38 -0.12 -0.93 8.96
CA LEU A 38 -1.57 -0.71 8.87
C LEU A 38 -2.35 -1.68 9.78
N HIS A 39 -1.96 -2.95 9.84
CA HIS A 39 -2.56 -3.91 10.78
C HIS A 39 -2.30 -3.54 12.24
N ASN A 40 -1.10 -3.07 12.57
CA ASN A 40 -0.78 -2.61 13.93
C ASN A 40 -1.63 -1.39 14.33
N ILE A 41 -1.87 -0.47 13.40
CA ILE A 41 -2.76 0.68 13.62
C ILE A 41 -4.20 0.19 13.82
N TRP A 42 -4.66 -0.76 13.01
CA TRP A 42 -5.99 -1.34 13.15
C TRP A 42 -6.20 -2.00 14.51
N ALA A 43 -5.24 -2.79 14.98
CA ALA A 43 -5.29 -3.41 16.30
C ALA A 43 -5.42 -2.36 17.42
N LYS A 44 -4.67 -1.25 17.34
CA LYS A 44 -4.75 -0.14 18.30
C LYS A 44 -6.12 0.53 18.30
N ILE A 45 -6.73 0.71 17.13
CA ILE A 45 -8.07 1.32 17.01
C ILE A 45 -9.15 0.39 17.56
N TYR A 46 -9.01 -0.92 17.38
CA TYR A 46 -9.98 -1.89 17.91
C TYR A 46 -9.98 -1.93 19.45
N SER A 47 -8.88 -1.53 20.08
CA SER A 47 -8.78 -1.36 21.54
C SER A 47 -9.42 -0.07 22.06
N LEU A 48 -9.83 0.86 21.19
CA LEU A 48 -10.54 2.08 21.57
C LEU A 48 -12.03 1.82 21.74
N GLU A 49 -12.68 2.61 22.60
CA GLU A 49 -14.14 2.59 22.76
C GLU A 49 -14.85 2.81 21.41
N LYS A 50 -15.96 2.09 21.21
CA LYS A 50 -16.76 2.18 19.99
C LYS A 50 -17.28 3.60 19.81
N SER A 51 -16.74 4.27 18.80
CA SER A 51 -17.05 5.64 18.44
C SER A 51 -17.15 5.78 16.93
N GLU A 52 -17.80 6.84 16.46
CA GLU A 52 -17.88 7.17 15.04
C GLU A 52 -16.49 7.35 14.42
N ASP A 53 -15.56 7.95 15.18
CA ASP A 53 -14.14 8.10 14.83
C ASP A 53 -13.44 6.74 14.60
N GLN A 54 -13.77 5.73 15.39
CA GLN A 54 -13.23 4.37 15.25
C GLN A 54 -13.66 3.74 13.93
N MET A 55 -14.94 3.92 13.56
CA MET A 55 -15.49 3.39 12.31
C MET A 55 -14.86 4.06 11.09
N ASP A 56 -14.67 5.39 11.14
CA ASP A 56 -14.03 6.13 10.05
C ASP A 56 -12.56 5.71 9.87
N LEU A 57 -11.79 5.64 10.95
CA LEU A 57 -10.40 5.19 10.91
C LEU A 57 -10.28 3.76 10.37
N THR A 58 -11.18 2.86 10.79
CA THR A 58 -11.21 1.48 10.30
C THR A 58 -11.49 1.45 8.80
N ARG A 59 -12.46 2.23 8.32
CA ARG A 59 -12.78 2.32 6.89
C ARG A 59 -11.57 2.81 6.09
N ARG A 60 -10.87 3.83 6.58
CA ARG A 60 -9.66 4.35 5.91
C ARG A 60 -8.51 3.34 5.87
N ILE A 61 -8.30 2.56 6.94
CA ILE A 61 -7.31 1.48 6.94
C ILE A 61 -7.62 0.42 5.89
N VAL A 62 -8.88 -0.01 5.82
CA VAL A 62 -9.32 -0.97 4.81
C VAL A 62 -9.10 -0.42 3.40
N GLY A 63 -9.38 0.88 3.20
CA GLY A 63 -9.04 1.60 1.98
C GLY A 63 -7.54 1.54 1.65
N CYS A 64 -6.68 1.89 2.61
CA CYS A 64 -5.22 1.84 2.44
C CYS A 64 -4.72 0.44 2.06
N LEU A 65 -5.21 -0.60 2.74
CA LEU A 65 -4.83 -1.99 2.44
C LEU A 65 -5.24 -2.39 1.02
N THR A 66 -6.46 -2.01 0.61
CA THR A 66 -7.00 -2.28 -0.72
C THR A 66 -6.19 -1.55 -1.79
N ASP A 67 -5.87 -0.27 -1.57
CA ASP A 67 -5.06 0.51 -2.50
C ASP A 67 -3.62 0.01 -2.59
N LEU A 68 -3.02 -0.41 -1.47
CA LEU A 68 -1.69 -1.02 -1.47
C LEU A 68 -1.67 -2.31 -2.31
N ASP A 69 -2.64 -3.21 -2.13
CA ASP A 69 -2.72 -4.44 -2.91
C ASP A 69 -2.99 -4.17 -4.40
N ARG A 70 -3.87 -3.22 -4.71
CA ARG A 70 -4.14 -2.80 -6.11
C ARG A 70 -2.89 -2.22 -6.75
N LYS A 71 -2.21 -1.27 -6.09
CA LYS A 71 -1.03 -0.59 -6.61
C LYS A 71 0.12 -1.55 -6.84
N THR A 72 0.36 -2.47 -5.90
CA THR A 72 1.42 -3.48 -6.06
C THR A 72 1.14 -4.44 -7.21
N GLN A 73 -0.12 -4.87 -7.42
CA GLN A 73 -0.49 -5.64 -8.62
C GLN A 73 -0.29 -4.85 -9.93
N GLU A 74 -0.64 -3.56 -9.95
CA GLU A 74 -0.39 -2.70 -11.11
C GLU A 74 1.12 -2.59 -11.41
N ASN A 75 1.96 -2.45 -10.38
CA ASN A 75 3.40 -2.36 -10.51
C ASN A 75 4.02 -3.69 -10.98
N GLU A 76 3.56 -4.82 -10.45
CA GLU A 76 3.94 -6.15 -10.93
C GLU A 76 3.61 -6.34 -12.41
N LYS A 77 2.38 -6.00 -12.81
CA LYS A 77 1.95 -6.10 -14.21
C LYS A 77 2.83 -5.23 -15.13
N LYS A 78 3.16 -4.01 -14.72
CA LYS A 78 4.07 -3.12 -15.46
C LYS A 78 5.47 -3.74 -15.60
N LYS A 79 6.00 -4.32 -14.51
CA LYS A 79 7.31 -4.99 -14.52
C LYS A 79 7.32 -6.18 -15.50
N TYR A 80 6.28 -7.01 -15.48
CA TYR A 80 6.14 -8.12 -16.43
C TYR A 80 6.02 -7.64 -17.87
N GLN A 81 5.20 -6.63 -18.14
CA GLN A 81 5.06 -6.04 -19.47
C GLN A 81 6.40 -5.51 -19.99
N ASN A 82 7.14 -4.76 -19.18
CA ASN A 82 8.46 -4.26 -19.55
C ASN A 82 9.45 -5.39 -19.85
N TYR A 83 9.49 -6.42 -19.00
CA TYR A 83 10.37 -7.58 -19.21
C TYR A 83 10.13 -8.27 -20.57
N TYR A 84 8.87 -8.54 -20.92
CA TYR A 84 8.55 -9.16 -22.20
C TYR A 84 8.75 -8.21 -23.40
N CYS A 85 8.47 -6.92 -23.25
CA CYS A 85 8.76 -5.93 -24.29
C CYS A 85 10.26 -5.86 -24.60
N ASP A 86 11.11 -5.84 -23.56
CA ASP A 86 12.57 -5.80 -23.71
C ASP A 86 13.13 -7.11 -24.27
N LEU A 87 12.59 -8.27 -23.86
CA LEU A 87 12.96 -9.57 -24.41
C LEU A 87 12.65 -9.63 -25.92
N THR A 88 11.47 -9.16 -26.33
CA THR A 88 11.06 -9.14 -27.75
C THR A 88 11.97 -8.20 -28.55
N ARG A 89 12.32 -7.04 -28.00
CA ARG A 89 13.21 -6.07 -28.63
C ARG A 89 14.63 -6.62 -28.81
N ASN A 90 15.19 -7.24 -27.78
CA ASN A 90 16.54 -7.83 -27.84
C ASN A 90 16.61 -9.05 -28.77
N THR A 91 15.54 -9.85 -28.84
CA THR A 91 15.48 -11.02 -29.75
C THR A 91 15.38 -10.59 -31.23
N LEU A 92 14.76 -9.44 -31.51
CA LEU A 92 14.69 -8.87 -32.86
C LEU A 92 16.00 -8.20 -33.29
N VAL A 93 16.72 -7.56 -32.36
CA VAL A 93 18.01 -6.91 -32.65
C VAL A 93 19.15 -7.94 -32.78
N GLY A 94 19.13 -9.04 -32.02
CA GLY A 94 20.15 -10.11 -32.12
C GLY A 94 19.99 -11.04 -33.33
N ARG A 95 19.04 -10.76 -34.24
CA ARG A 95 18.79 -11.54 -35.47
C ARG A 95 19.01 -10.74 -36.77
N LEU A 96 19.48 -9.49 -36.67
CA LEU A 96 19.95 -8.67 -37.79
C LEU A 96 21.48 -8.67 -37.83
#